data_AF-A0A8T0X5E0-F1
#
_entry.id   AF-A0A8T0X5E0-F1
#
_cell.length_a   1.000
_cell.length_b   1.000
_cell.length_c   1.000
_cell.angle_alpha   90.00
_cell.angle_beta   90.00
_cell.angle_gamma   90.00
#
_symmetry.space_group_name_H-M   'P 1'
#
loop_
_entity.id
_entity.type
_entity.pdbx_description
1 polymer ?
#
loop_
_entity_poly.entity_id
_entity_poly.type
_entity_poly.pdbx_seq_one_letter_code
_entity_poly.pdbx_strand_id
1 'polypeptide(L)'
;MRITKTLERYQHCCYNAQDSNGALSETQSWYQEMSKLRAKFEALQRTQRHLLGEDLGPLSVKELQQLEKQLECALSQARQRKTQLMMEQVEELRRKERHLGEMNRQLKHKLEAEGSSNYRTLQHAAAWPAPGGTMVEHDGAAYHVHPPAPSAAMDCEPTLQIGYPHHQFLPSEAANNIPRSAPGGENNFMLGWVL
;
A
#
# COMPACT_ATOMS: atom_id res chain seq x y z
N MET A 1 -52.41 -32.48 -65.35
CA MET A 1 -51.15 -31.72 -65.13
C MET A 1 -51.20 -30.66 -63.99
N ARG A 2 -52.32 -30.45 -63.27
CA ARG A 2 -52.37 -29.51 -62.11
C ARG A 2 -52.07 -30.17 -60.76
N ILE A 3 -52.40 -31.45 -60.62
CA ILE A 3 -52.22 -32.22 -59.38
C ILE A 3 -50.75 -32.47 -59.06
N THR A 4 -49.93 -32.81 -60.06
CA THR A 4 -48.49 -33.03 -59.88
C THR A 4 -47.77 -31.78 -59.37
N LYS A 5 -48.05 -30.61 -59.95
CA LYS A 5 -47.52 -29.31 -59.48
C LYS A 5 -47.99 -28.92 -58.09
N THR A 6 -49.16 -29.39 -57.68
CA THR A 6 -49.71 -29.13 -56.34
C THR A 6 -49.06 -30.05 -55.32
N LEU A 7 -48.83 -31.32 -55.68
CA LEU A 7 -48.12 -32.29 -54.88
C LEU A 7 -46.64 -31.89 -54.70
N GLU A 8 -45.97 -31.45 -55.75
CA GLU A 8 -44.59 -30.95 -55.68
C GLU A 8 -44.45 -29.73 -54.78
N ARG A 9 -45.39 -28.78 -54.84
CA ARG A 9 -45.40 -27.63 -53.91
C ARG A 9 -45.65 -28.05 -52.47
N TYR A 10 -46.54 -29.01 -52.24
CA TYR A 10 -46.83 -29.52 -50.90
C TYR A 10 -45.61 -30.26 -50.33
N GLN A 11 -44.98 -31.11 -51.15
CA GLN A 11 -43.76 -31.83 -50.81
C GLN A 11 -42.61 -30.86 -50.50
N HIS A 12 -42.44 -29.82 -51.31
CA HIS A 12 -41.43 -28.79 -51.07
C HIS A 12 -41.69 -27.98 -49.79
N CYS A 13 -42.95 -27.68 -49.44
CA CYS A 13 -43.28 -27.00 -48.18
C CYS A 13 -43.06 -27.89 -46.96
N CYS A 14 -43.42 -29.17 -47.05
CA CYS A 14 -43.26 -30.12 -45.95
C CYS A 14 -41.78 -30.47 -45.69
N TYR A 15 -40.96 -30.59 -46.74
CA TYR A 15 -39.53 -30.87 -46.59
C TYR A 15 -38.71 -29.63 -46.21
N ASN A 16 -39.03 -28.41 -46.68
CA ASN A 16 -38.37 -27.19 -46.20
C ASN A 16 -38.68 -26.88 -44.72
N ALA A 17 -39.86 -27.26 -44.21
CA ALA A 17 -40.17 -27.18 -42.78
C ALA A 17 -39.31 -28.13 -41.93
N GLN A 18 -38.71 -29.15 -42.55
CA GLN A 18 -37.78 -30.04 -41.89
C GLN A 18 -36.38 -29.40 -41.75
N ASP A 19 -36.03 -28.40 -42.57
CA ASP A 19 -34.78 -27.62 -42.44
C ASP A 19 -34.85 -26.67 -41.23
N SER A 20 -36.05 -26.19 -40.88
CA SER A 20 -36.32 -25.51 -39.60
C SER A 20 -36.17 -26.41 -38.36
N ASN A 21 -36.06 -27.73 -38.50
CA ASN A 21 -35.69 -28.60 -37.36
C ASN A 21 -34.25 -28.35 -36.89
N GLY A 22 -33.35 -27.87 -37.75
CA GLY A 22 -31.99 -27.49 -37.34
C GLY A 22 -32.00 -26.36 -36.31
N ALA A 23 -32.73 -25.28 -36.60
CA ALA A 23 -32.90 -24.15 -35.69
C ALA A 23 -33.65 -24.52 -34.40
N LEU A 24 -34.64 -25.41 -34.47
CA LEU A 24 -35.34 -25.94 -33.29
C LEU A 24 -34.43 -26.84 -32.44
N SER A 25 -33.59 -27.67 -33.07
CA SER A 25 -32.61 -28.53 -32.41
C SER A 25 -31.49 -27.72 -31.76
N GLU A 26 -31.01 -26.66 -32.42
CA GLU A 26 -30.03 -25.72 -31.85
C GLU A 26 -30.63 -24.95 -30.66
N THR A 27 -31.87 -24.49 -30.80
CA THR A 27 -32.60 -23.82 -29.71
C THR A 27 -32.76 -24.76 -28.51
N GLN A 28 -33.15 -26.02 -28.75
CA GLN A 28 -33.26 -27.03 -27.69
C GLN A 28 -31.92 -27.34 -27.03
N SER A 29 -30.85 -27.44 -27.82
CA SER A 29 -29.48 -27.60 -27.33
C SER A 29 -29.07 -26.42 -26.44
N TRP A 30 -29.36 -25.19 -26.87
CA TRP A 30 -29.09 -23.99 -26.09
C TRP A 30 -29.85 -23.95 -24.76
N TYR A 31 -31.13 -24.34 -24.76
CA TYR A 31 -31.91 -24.48 -23.52
C TYR A 31 -31.31 -25.53 -22.58
N GLN A 32 -30.82 -26.64 -23.12
CA GLN A 32 -30.18 -27.69 -22.34
C GLN A 32 -28.86 -27.21 -21.73
N GLU A 33 -28.03 -26.52 -22.50
CA GLU A 33 -26.78 -25.92 -22.01
C GLU A 33 -27.04 -24.84 -20.95
N MET A 34 -28.04 -23.98 -21.15
CA MET A 34 -28.45 -22.99 -20.15
C MET A 34 -28.92 -23.66 -18.85
N SER A 35 -29.68 -24.75 -18.97
CA SER A 35 -30.15 -25.53 -17.80
C SER A 35 -28.97 -26.16 -17.05
N LYS A 36 -28.00 -26.74 -17.76
CA LYS A 36 -26.76 -27.27 -17.16
C LYS A 36 -25.95 -26.17 -16.47
N LEU A 37 -25.82 -25.01 -17.11
CA LEU A 37 -25.09 -23.87 -16.55
C LEU A 37 -25.76 -23.35 -15.28
N ARG A 38 -27.10 -23.23 -15.30
CA ARG A 38 -27.89 -22.81 -14.13
C ARG A 38 -27.74 -23.78 -12.97
N ALA A 39 -27.80 -25.09 -13.23
CA ALA A 39 -27.57 -26.11 -12.21
C ALA A 39 -26.17 -26.01 -11.59
N LYS A 40 -25.13 -25.77 -12.41
CA LYS A 40 -23.75 -25.56 -11.92
C LYS A 40 -23.66 -24.30 -11.04
N PHE A 41 -24.27 -23.20 -11.47
CA PHE A 41 -24.29 -21.96 -10.71
C PHE A 41 -24.98 -22.14 -9.35
N GLU A 42 -26.17 -22.76 -9.32
CA GLU A 42 -26.90 -23.01 -8.09
C GLU A 42 -26.13 -23.95 -7.14
N ALA A 43 -25.45 -24.97 -7.68
CA ALA A 43 -24.58 -25.83 -6.89
C ALA A 43 -23.40 -25.06 -6.28
N LEU A 44 -22.75 -24.19 -7.06
CA LEU A 44 -21.64 -23.37 -6.60
C LEU A 44 -22.09 -22.38 -5.52
N GLN A 45 -23.22 -21.70 -5.72
CA GLN A 45 -23.79 -20.76 -4.74
C GLN A 45 -24.15 -21.48 -3.44
N ARG A 46 -24.67 -22.71 -3.52
CA ARG A 46 -24.95 -23.53 -2.33
C ARG A 46 -23.67 -23.87 -1.57
N THR A 47 -22.62 -24.28 -2.27
CA THR A 47 -21.31 -24.52 -1.66
C THR A 47 -20.74 -23.26 -1.02
N GLN A 48 -20.88 -22.09 -1.64
CA GLN A 48 -20.46 -20.82 -1.06
C GLN A 48 -21.18 -20.55 0.26
N ARG A 49 -22.51 -20.72 0.30
CA ARG A 49 -23.30 -20.58 1.53
C ARG A 49 -22.79 -21.51 2.64
N HIS A 50 -22.56 -22.78 2.33
CA HIS A 50 -22.00 -23.72 3.30
C HIS A 50 -20.63 -23.26 3.82
N LEU A 51 -19.73 -22.79 2.95
CA LEU A 51 -18.41 -22.26 3.34
C LEU A 51 -18.51 -21.01 4.22
N LEU A 52 -19.60 -20.24 4.10
CA LEU A 52 -19.92 -19.09 4.96
C LEU A 52 -20.65 -19.49 6.26
N GLY A 53 -20.93 -20.77 6.46
CA GLY A 53 -21.67 -21.28 7.62
C GLY A 53 -23.20 -21.15 7.50
N GLU A 54 -23.71 -20.88 6.31
CA GLU A 54 -25.13 -20.74 6.01
C GLU A 54 -25.73 -22.05 5.46
N ASP A 55 -27.03 -22.23 5.63
CA ASP A 55 -27.81 -23.37 5.11
C ASP A 55 -27.19 -24.75 5.40
N LEU A 56 -26.68 -24.93 6.62
CA LEU A 56 -26.00 -26.15 7.04
C LEU A 56 -26.94 -27.33 7.37
N GLY A 57 -28.23 -27.06 7.59
CA GLY A 57 -29.21 -28.06 8.02
C GLY A 57 -29.32 -29.33 7.14
N PRO A 58 -29.17 -29.25 5.81
CA PRO A 58 -29.19 -30.43 4.94
C PRO A 58 -27.92 -31.29 4.97
N LEU A 59 -26.82 -30.84 5.57
CA LEU A 59 -25.57 -31.61 5.62
C LEU A 59 -25.61 -32.65 6.75
N SER A 60 -25.07 -33.82 6.47
CA SER A 60 -24.80 -34.84 7.50
C SER A 60 -23.61 -34.44 8.38
N VAL A 61 -23.49 -35.09 9.55
CA VAL A 61 -22.36 -34.89 10.47
C VAL A 61 -21.00 -35.11 9.78
N LYS A 62 -20.91 -36.12 8.91
CA LYS A 62 -19.69 -36.42 8.17
C LYS A 62 -19.32 -35.31 7.18
N GLU A 63 -20.32 -34.74 6.51
CA GLU A 63 -20.09 -33.64 5.56
C GLU A 63 -19.73 -32.34 6.30
N LEU A 64 -20.33 -32.08 7.46
CA LEU A 64 -19.97 -30.96 8.33
C LEU A 64 -18.51 -31.07 8.82
N GLN A 65 -18.08 -32.24 9.29
CA GLN A 65 -16.69 -32.47 9.69
C GLN A 65 -15.71 -32.26 8.53
N GLN A 66 -16.08 -32.68 7.32
CA GLN A 66 -15.26 -32.46 6.14
C GLN A 66 -15.17 -30.96 5.77
N LEU A 67 -16.29 -30.24 5.89
CA LEU A 67 -16.35 -28.79 5.66
C LEU A 67 -15.49 -28.03 6.68
N GLU A 68 -15.61 -28.37 7.96
CA GLU A 68 -14.80 -27.80 9.05
C GLU A 68 -13.31 -28.00 8.77
N LYS A 69 -12.89 -29.25 8.49
CA LYS A 69 -11.50 -29.57 8.15
C LYS A 69 -11.00 -28.77 6.93
N GLN A 70 -11.85 -28.58 5.92
CA GLN A 70 -11.50 -27.77 4.75
C GLN A 70 -11.25 -26.31 5.13
N LEU A 71 -12.13 -25.72 5.95
CA LEU A 71 -12.01 -24.35 6.43
C LEU A 71 -10.79 -24.16 7.33
N GLU A 72 -10.51 -25.09 8.23
CA GLU A 72 -9.31 -25.08 9.09
C GLU A 72 -8.03 -25.11 8.26
N CYS A 73 -7.95 -26.00 7.28
CA CYS A 73 -6.81 -26.09 6.36
C CYS A 73 -6.61 -24.79 5.57
N ALA A 74 -7.68 -24.19 5.06
CA ALA A 74 -7.62 -22.93 4.32
C ALA A 74 -7.19 -21.75 5.22
N LEU A 75 -7.75 -21.68 6.43
CA LEU A 75 -7.40 -20.67 7.43
C LEU A 75 -5.93 -20.78 7.86
N SER A 76 -5.45 -22.00 8.11
CA SER A 76 -4.06 -22.26 8.45
C SER A 76 -3.12 -21.80 7.34
N GLN A 77 -3.43 -22.14 6.08
CA GLN A 77 -2.65 -21.67 4.92
C GLN A 77 -2.66 -20.14 4.78
N ALA A 78 -3.81 -19.50 4.97
CA ALA A 78 -3.93 -18.05 4.90
C ALA A 78 -3.09 -17.36 5.99
N ARG A 79 -3.14 -17.86 7.23
CA ARG A 79 -2.33 -17.38 8.35
C ARG A 79 -0.84 -17.57 8.07
N GLN A 80 -0.44 -18.76 7.60
CA GLN A 80 0.95 -19.05 7.27
C GLN A 80 1.48 -18.09 6.20
N ARG A 81 0.70 -17.89 5.12
CA ARG A 81 1.07 -16.96 4.05
C ARG A 81 1.18 -15.52 4.56
N LYS A 82 0.26 -15.08 5.41
CA LYS A 82 0.30 -13.74 6.02
C LYS A 82 1.56 -13.55 6.86
N THR A 83 1.88 -14.53 7.71
CA THR A 83 3.10 -14.49 8.54
C THR A 83 4.35 -14.46 7.67
N GLN A 84 4.40 -15.28 6.63
CA GLN A 84 5.52 -15.29 5.68
C GLN A 84 5.76 -13.93 5.04
N LEU A 85 4.71 -13.29 4.49
CA LEU A 85 4.81 -11.96 3.89
C LEU A 85 5.25 -10.89 4.89
N MET A 86 4.78 -10.98 6.13
CA MET A 86 5.16 -10.04 7.19
C MET A 86 6.63 -10.19 7.57
N MET A 87 7.14 -11.42 7.65
CA MET A 87 8.56 -11.68 7.90
C MET A 87 9.43 -11.15 6.76
N GLU A 88 9.05 -11.39 5.51
CA GLU A 88 9.73 -10.85 4.33
C GLU A 88 9.79 -9.32 4.36
N GLN A 89 8.70 -8.65 4.76
CA GLN A 89 8.66 -7.20 4.89
C GLN A 89 9.60 -6.69 6.00
N VAL A 90 9.66 -7.38 7.14
CA VAL A 90 10.59 -7.04 8.23
C VAL A 90 12.04 -7.17 7.76
N GLU A 91 12.37 -8.23 7.03
CA GLU A 91 13.71 -8.45 6.50
C GLU A 91 14.11 -7.39 5.46
N GLU A 92 13.18 -7.03 4.57
CA GLU A 92 13.36 -5.95 3.60
C GLU A 92 13.67 -4.62 4.30
N LEU A 93 12.87 -4.25 5.30
CA LEU A 93 13.06 -3.01 6.06
C LEU A 93 14.40 -3.01 6.80
N ARG A 94 14.78 -4.11 7.45
CA ARG A 94 16.08 -4.25 8.10
C ARG A 94 17.24 -4.12 7.12
N ARG A 95 17.10 -4.60 5.89
CA ARG A 95 18.13 -4.44 4.84
C ARG A 95 18.26 -2.98 4.43
N LYS A 96 17.14 -2.28 4.22
CA LYS A 96 17.12 -0.84 3.91
C LYS A 96 17.72 -0.01 5.03
N GLU A 97 17.38 -0.31 6.29
CA GLU A 97 17.94 0.36 7.47
C GLU A 97 19.47 0.25 7.49
N ARG A 98 20.02 -0.96 7.32
CA ARG A 98 21.48 -1.17 7.26
C ARG A 98 22.12 -0.39 6.12
N HIS A 99 21.54 -0.46 4.93
CA HIS A 99 22.09 0.22 3.75
C HIS A 99 22.11 1.74 3.93
N LEU A 100 21.00 2.33 4.39
CA LEU A 100 20.92 3.76 4.67
C LEU A 100 21.85 4.16 5.82
N GLY A 101 21.96 3.34 6.86
CA GLY A 101 22.90 3.55 7.97
C GLY A 101 24.35 3.57 7.51
N GLU A 102 24.72 2.71 6.57
CA GLU A 102 26.05 2.69 5.96
C GLU A 102 26.29 3.93 5.09
N MET A 103 25.36 4.29 4.21
CA MET A 103 25.46 5.53 3.41
C MET A 103 25.59 6.78 4.29
N ASN A 104 24.77 6.88 5.34
CA ASN A 104 24.82 8.00 6.26
C ASN A 104 26.17 8.08 6.99
N ARG A 105 26.72 6.94 7.44
CA ARG A 105 28.07 6.87 8.02
C ARG A 105 29.15 7.35 7.06
N GLN A 106 29.09 6.92 5.79
CA GLN A 106 30.03 7.37 4.75
C GLN A 106 29.92 8.87 4.50
N LEU A 107 28.71 9.42 4.43
CA LEU A 107 28.48 10.85 4.25
C LEU A 107 28.99 11.67 5.44
N LYS A 108 28.76 11.21 6.68
CA LYS A 108 29.31 11.84 7.89
C LYS A 108 30.83 11.88 7.87
N HIS A 109 31.48 10.76 7.53
CA HIS A 109 32.94 10.72 7.42
C HIS A 109 33.47 11.67 6.34
N LYS A 110 32.80 11.76 5.18
CA LYS A 110 33.17 12.74 4.13
C LYS A 110 33.02 14.18 4.61
N LEU A 111 31.91 14.48 5.29
CA LEU A 111 31.66 15.81 5.84
C LEU A 111 32.68 16.20 6.90
N GLU A 112 33.10 15.28 7.77
CA GLU A 112 34.13 15.53 8.78
C GLU A 112 35.52 15.74 8.15
N ALA A 113 35.85 14.98 7.10
CA ALA A 113 37.10 15.12 6.37
C ALA A 113 37.18 16.45 5.59
N GLU A 114 36.14 16.79 4.84
CA GLU A 114 36.06 18.05 4.09
C GLU A 114 35.83 19.25 5.01
N GLY A 115 35.01 19.10 6.05
CA GLY A 115 34.75 20.11 7.08
C GLY A 115 36.03 20.47 7.83
N SER A 116 36.85 19.50 8.24
CA SER A 116 38.16 19.79 8.86
C SER A 116 39.11 20.52 7.92
N SER A 117 39.09 20.21 6.62
CA SER A 117 39.91 20.90 5.62
C SER A 117 39.42 22.33 5.37
N ASN A 118 38.12 22.52 5.27
CA ASN A 118 37.49 23.81 5.00
C ASN A 118 37.57 24.75 6.20
N TYR A 119 37.35 24.27 7.43
CA TYR A 119 37.52 25.07 8.65
C TYR A 119 38.99 25.49 8.86
N ARG A 120 39.95 24.61 8.56
CA ARG A 120 41.38 24.94 8.65
C ARG A 120 41.78 25.95 7.57
N THR A 121 41.29 25.80 6.34
CA THR A 121 41.54 26.75 5.24
C THR A 121 40.92 28.11 5.50
N LEU A 122 39.69 28.17 6.05
CA LEU A 122 39.03 29.42 6.42
C LEU A 122 39.71 30.11 7.61
N GLN A 123 40.22 29.36 8.60
CA GLN A 123 41.03 29.90 9.69
C GLN A 123 42.35 30.49 9.20
N HIS A 124 43.04 29.84 8.25
CA HIS A 124 44.25 30.37 7.65
C HIS A 124 43.98 31.58 6.74
N ALA A 125 42.84 31.65 6.05
CA ALA A 125 42.46 32.79 5.22
C ALA A 125 41.95 34.00 6.04
N ALA A 126 41.36 33.75 7.22
CA ALA A 126 40.94 34.79 8.17
C ALA A 126 42.07 35.28 9.09
N ALA A 127 43.27 34.70 9.00
CA ALA A 127 44.47 35.24 9.64
C ALA A 127 44.95 36.45 8.81
N TRP A 128 44.51 37.64 9.20
CA TRP A 128 45.01 38.90 8.65
C TRP A 128 46.54 38.89 8.70
N PRO A 129 47.27 39.22 7.62
CA PRO A 129 48.69 39.46 7.73
C PRO A 129 48.85 40.59 8.75
N ALA A 130 49.45 40.29 9.89
CA ALA A 130 49.86 41.30 10.84
C ALA A 130 50.62 42.38 10.05
N PRO A 131 50.24 43.66 10.12
CA PRO A 131 51.06 44.70 9.54
C PRO A 131 52.37 44.65 10.31
N GLY A 132 53.41 44.13 9.67
CA GLY A 132 54.77 44.33 10.11
C GLY A 132 54.94 45.82 10.32
N GLY A 133 55.14 46.21 11.58
CA GLY A 133 55.33 47.59 11.95
C GLY A 133 56.57 48.13 11.25
N THR A 134 56.36 48.93 10.20
CA THR A 134 57.36 49.91 9.79
C THR A 134 57.38 50.97 10.89
N MET A 135 58.50 51.08 11.61
CA MET A 135 58.79 52.27 12.42
C MET A 135 58.80 53.46 11.47
N VAL A 136 57.81 54.34 11.62
CA VAL A 136 57.88 55.71 11.11
C VAL A 136 57.92 56.58 12.35
N GLU A 137 59.10 57.13 12.64
CA GLU A 137 59.26 58.18 13.64
C GLU A 137 58.61 59.47 13.14
N HIS A 138 57.67 60.00 13.92
CA HIS A 138 57.48 61.45 13.99
C HIS A 138 56.88 61.86 15.34
N ASP A 139 57.32 63.03 15.80
CA ASP A 139 57.12 63.66 17.10
C ASP A 139 55.78 63.40 17.83
N GLY A 140 55.90 62.90 19.07
CA GLY A 140 55.20 63.52 20.19
C GLY A 140 53.74 63.12 20.46
N ALA A 141 53.41 61.83 20.51
CA ALA A 141 52.37 61.31 21.43
C ALA A 141 52.44 59.77 21.53
N ALA A 142 52.79 59.26 22.71
CA ALA A 142 52.75 57.83 23.00
C ALA A 142 51.32 57.42 23.41
N TYR A 143 50.61 56.70 22.54
CA TYR A 143 49.36 56.02 22.94
C TYR A 143 49.64 54.53 23.13
N HIS A 144 49.23 54.04 24.29
CA HIS A 144 49.33 52.65 24.68
C HIS A 144 48.17 51.86 24.04
N VAL A 145 48.47 50.87 23.20
CA VAL A 145 47.48 49.88 22.75
C VAL A 145 47.35 48.80 23.83
N HIS A 146 46.12 48.52 24.27
CA HIS A 146 45.80 47.39 25.15
C HIS A 146 44.56 46.66 24.60
N PRO A 147 44.67 45.41 24.12
CA PRO A 147 43.56 44.47 24.07
C PRO A 147 43.72 43.47 25.22
N PRO A 148 42.76 43.30 26.16
CA PRO A 148 41.79 42.20 25.97
C PRO A 148 40.46 42.32 26.77
N ALA A 149 39.41 41.59 26.33
CA ALA A 149 38.72 40.56 27.14
C ALA A 149 37.54 39.93 26.34
N PRO A 150 37.40 38.59 26.33
CA PRO A 150 36.24 37.92 25.76
C PRO A 150 35.07 38.05 26.75
N SER A 151 34.07 38.86 26.41
CA SER A 151 32.84 38.92 27.19
C SER A 151 32.02 37.65 26.96
N ALA A 152 31.84 36.96 28.08
CA ALA A 152 30.97 35.84 28.39
C ALA A 152 29.90 35.45 27.35
N ALA A 153 29.87 34.13 27.12
CA ALA A 153 28.71 33.30 26.84
C ALA A 153 27.35 34.03 26.98
N MET A 154 26.70 34.25 25.85
CA MET A 154 25.25 34.39 25.79
C MET A 154 24.75 33.16 25.03
N ASP A 155 24.33 32.15 25.77
CA ASP A 155 23.51 31.05 25.27
C ASP A 155 22.16 31.61 24.84
N CYS A 156 22.07 32.04 23.57
CA CYS A 156 20.81 32.35 22.93
C CYS A 156 20.38 31.14 22.10
N GLU A 157 19.74 30.15 22.73
CA GLU A 157 18.95 29.16 22.00
C GLU A 157 17.52 29.70 21.85
N PRO A 158 17.05 30.06 20.64
CA PRO A 158 15.63 30.29 20.42
C PRO A 158 14.97 28.93 20.23
N THR A 159 14.44 28.33 21.31
CA THR A 159 13.61 27.12 21.19
C THR A 159 12.30 27.48 20.48
N LEU A 160 12.27 27.36 19.16
CA LEU A 160 11.04 27.40 18.37
C LEU A 160 10.24 26.10 18.63
N GLN A 161 9.35 26.14 19.63
CA GLN A 161 8.34 25.09 19.83
C GLN A 161 7.29 25.17 18.72
N ILE A 162 7.54 24.47 17.60
CA ILE A 162 6.51 24.19 16.59
C ILE A 162 5.93 22.82 16.94
N GLY A 163 5.01 22.82 17.91
CA GLY A 163 4.25 21.64 18.32
C GLY A 163 2.77 22.01 18.44
N TYR A 164 1.91 21.25 17.76
CA TYR A 164 0.46 21.41 17.79
C TYR A 164 -0.09 21.22 19.21
N PRO A 165 -1.02 22.07 19.70
CA PRO A 165 -1.68 21.84 20.97
C PRO A 165 -2.62 20.63 20.85
N HIS A 166 -2.26 19.55 21.53
CA HIS A 166 -3.10 18.38 21.74
C HIS A 166 -4.19 18.74 22.76
N HIS A 167 -5.36 19.15 22.29
CA HIS A 167 -6.56 19.25 23.12
C HIS A 167 -7.42 17.99 23.00
N GLN A 168 -7.73 17.45 24.17
CA GLN A 168 -8.39 16.18 24.46
C GLN A 168 -9.91 16.38 24.69
N PHE A 169 -10.72 15.42 24.23
CA PHE A 169 -12.12 15.07 24.62
C PHE A 169 -13.27 16.05 24.22
N LEU A 170 -14.39 15.64 23.60
CA LEU A 170 -15.37 14.57 23.92
C LEU A 170 -16.18 14.09 22.67
N PRO A 171 -16.81 12.90 22.70
CA PRO A 171 -17.68 12.39 21.63
C PRO A 171 -19.15 12.82 21.81
N SER A 172 -19.84 13.16 20.72
CA SER A 172 -21.31 13.28 20.72
C SER A 172 -21.90 12.67 19.44
N GLU A 173 -22.97 11.94 19.66
CA GLU A 173 -23.59 10.96 18.78
C GLU A 173 -24.37 11.57 17.59
N ALA A 174 -24.57 10.70 16.59
CA ALA A 174 -25.65 10.69 15.60
C ALA A 174 -25.68 11.81 14.53
N ALA A 175 -25.39 11.45 13.27
CA ALA A 175 -26.42 11.31 12.21
C ALA A 175 -25.80 11.17 10.81
N ASN A 176 -26.06 10.01 10.19
CA ASN A 176 -26.44 9.79 8.79
C ASN A 176 -25.77 10.56 7.63
N ASN A 177 -25.06 9.75 6.82
CA ASN A 177 -25.26 9.51 5.38
C ASN A 177 -24.71 10.45 4.28
N ILE A 178 -23.95 9.78 3.38
CA ILE A 178 -23.81 9.91 1.90
C ILE A 178 -22.44 10.41 1.36
N PRO A 179 -21.94 9.82 0.24
CA PRO A 179 -20.55 9.40 0.08
C PRO A 179 -19.73 10.30 -0.86
N ARG A 180 -18.40 10.12 -0.85
CA ARG A 180 -17.54 10.61 -1.93
C ARG A 180 -16.32 9.72 -2.15
N SER A 181 -16.25 9.16 -3.34
CA SER A 181 -15.12 8.43 -3.90
C SER A 181 -13.88 9.32 -4.04
N ALA A 182 -12.70 8.82 -3.67
CA ALA A 182 -11.41 8.99 -4.36
C ALA A 182 -10.25 8.32 -3.56
N PRO A 183 -9.15 7.92 -4.23
CA PRO A 183 -8.28 6.84 -3.80
C PRO A 183 -7.06 7.33 -3.01
N GLY A 184 -6.57 6.53 -2.07
CA GLY A 184 -5.24 6.73 -1.50
C GLY A 184 -5.03 6.11 -0.13
N GLY A 185 -4.22 5.05 -0.09
CA GLY A 185 -3.39 4.70 1.07
C GLY A 185 -4.11 4.08 2.26
N GLU A 186 -4.65 2.87 2.10
CA GLU A 186 -5.10 2.06 3.22
C GLU A 186 -3.90 1.58 4.06
N ASN A 187 -3.72 2.18 5.23
CA ASN A 187 -3.06 1.53 6.37
C ASN A 187 -4.09 1.36 7.49
N ASN A 188 -5.02 0.43 7.30
CA ASN A 188 -5.93 -0.01 8.36
C ASN A 188 -5.50 -1.38 8.89
N PHE A 189 -4.26 -1.46 9.39
CA PHE A 189 -3.75 -2.66 10.04
C PHE A 189 -4.01 -2.54 11.55
N MET A 190 -4.76 -3.48 12.13
CA MET A 190 -4.92 -3.71 13.58
C MET A 190 -6.14 -3.11 14.32
N LEU A 191 -7.35 -3.09 13.75
CA LEU A 191 -8.57 -2.82 14.57
C LEU A 191 -9.61 -3.95 14.59
N GLY A 192 -9.38 -5.08 13.92
CA GLY A 192 -10.44 -6.08 13.70
C GLY A 192 -10.35 -7.42 14.43
N TRP A 193 -9.27 -7.74 15.16
CA TRP A 193 -9.04 -9.12 15.59
C TRP A 193 -8.42 -9.21 16.98
N VAL A 194 -9.23 -8.90 18.00
CA VAL A 194 -9.07 -9.44 19.35
C VAL A 194 -10.29 -10.32 19.60
N LEU A 195 -10.06 -11.63 19.66
CA LEU A 195 -10.93 -12.61 20.31
C LEU A 195 -10.36 -12.84 21.71
#